data_AF-A0AB39SP48-F1
#
_entry.id   AF-A0AB39SP48-F1
#
_cell.length_a   1.000
_cell.length_b   1.000
_cell.length_c   1.000
_cell.angle_alpha   90.00
_cell.angle_beta   90.00
_cell.angle_gamma   90.00
#
_symmetry.space_group_name_H-M   'P 1'
#
loop_
_entity.id
_entity.type
_entity.pdbx_description
1 polymer ?
#
loop_
_entity_poly.entity_id
_entity_poly.type
_entity_poly.pdbx_seq_one_letter_code
_entity_poly.pdbx_strand_id
1 'polypeptide(L)'
;MDFSKTWSTAYFHGRTLRRAGGMFDANFYDVQTNEEFWVSGPKRDRTDTRYGPSNPEIEPEAVETYHAFLEGAPLPGRENG
;
A
#
# COMPACT_ATOMS: atom_id res chain seq x y z
N MET A 1 4.86 0.51 -8.19
CA MET A 1 3.45 0.86 -7.88
C MET A 1 3.26 2.35 -8.10
N ASP A 2 2.16 2.75 -8.72
CA ASP A 2 1.84 4.15 -8.98
C ASP A 2 0.48 4.55 -8.40
N PHE A 3 0.31 5.83 -8.10
CA PHE A 3 -0.96 6.41 -7.66
C PHE A 3 -1.39 7.55 -8.58
N SER A 4 -2.71 7.72 -8.74
CA SER A 4 -3.26 8.94 -9.34
C SER A 4 -2.88 10.16 -8.49
N LYS A 5 -2.87 11.35 -9.09
CA LYS A 5 -2.55 12.62 -8.39
C LYS A 5 -3.40 12.85 -7.13
N THR A 6 -4.64 12.37 -7.15
CA THR A 6 -5.59 12.50 -6.04
C THR A 6 -5.56 11.31 -5.07
N TRP A 7 -4.65 10.35 -5.27
CA TRP A 7 -4.53 9.13 -4.46
C TRP A 7 -5.81 8.27 -4.40
N SER A 8 -6.71 8.47 -5.36
CA SER A 8 -7.98 7.76 -5.45
C SER A 8 -7.87 6.47 -6.26
N THR A 9 -6.76 6.26 -6.96
CA THR A 9 -6.50 5.08 -7.78
C THR A 9 -5.07 4.64 -7.61
N ALA A 10 -4.88 3.33 -7.45
CA ALA A 10 -3.59 2.69 -7.32
C ALA A 10 -3.39 1.70 -8.48
N TYR A 11 -2.20 1.69 -9.07
CA TYR A 11 -1.83 0.79 -10.17
C TYR A 11 -0.74 -0.17 -9.67
N PHE A 12 -1.06 -1.46 -9.61
CA PHE A 12 -0.22 -2.48 -8.96
C PHE A 12 -0.37 -3.85 -9.62
N HIS A 13 0.74 -4.48 -10.05
CA HIS A 13 0.75 -5.76 -10.78
C HIS A 13 -0.32 -5.87 -11.89
N GLY A 14 -0.46 -4.82 -12.70
CA GLY A 14 -1.46 -4.76 -13.77
C GLY A 14 -2.91 -4.53 -13.30
N ARG A 15 -3.17 -4.49 -11.99
CA ARG A 15 -4.47 -4.16 -11.42
C ARG A 15 -4.66 -2.65 -11.35
N THR A 16 -5.91 -2.23 -11.52
CA THR A 16 -6.36 -0.85 -11.27
C THR A 16 -7.28 -0.87 -10.06
N LEU A 17 -6.76 -0.43 -8.92
CA LEU A 17 -7.47 -0.42 -7.66
C LEU A 17 -8.08 0.96 -7.44
N ARG A 18 -9.40 1.04 -7.25
CA ARG A 18 -10.10 2.30 -6.97
C ARG A 18 -10.50 2.38 -5.51
N ARG A 19 -10.19 3.52 -4.88
CA ARG A 19 -10.58 3.79 -3.49
C ARG A 19 -12.10 3.92 -3.39
N ALA A 20 -12.68 3.31 -2.36
CA ALA A 20 -14.09 3.46 -2.03
C ALA A 20 -14.29 3.54 -0.51
N GLY A 21 -15.40 4.13 -0.09
CA GLY A 21 -15.87 4.15 1.29
C GLY A 21 -17.03 3.18 1.50
N GLY A 22 -17.32 2.85 2.76
CA GLY A 22 -18.47 2.00 3.12
C GLY A 22 -18.24 0.49 3.02
N MET A 23 -17.02 0.04 2.73
CA MET A 23 -16.63 -1.36 2.81
C MET A 23 -16.29 -1.75 4.26
N PHE A 24 -16.54 -3.01 4.63
CA PHE A 24 -16.37 -3.50 6.00
C PHE A 24 -14.90 -3.79 6.35
N ASP A 25 -14.15 -4.39 5.42
CA ASP A 25 -12.77 -4.85 5.67
C ASP A 25 -11.81 -4.47 4.52
N ALA A 26 -12.14 -3.40 3.79
CA ALA A 26 -11.41 -2.94 2.62
C ALA A 26 -11.48 -1.42 2.47
N ASN A 27 -10.58 -0.87 1.67
CA ASN A 27 -10.56 0.56 1.31
C ASN A 27 -10.33 0.78 -0.20
N PHE A 28 -10.02 -0.27 -0.97
CA PHE A 28 -9.95 -0.28 -2.42
C PHE A 28 -10.65 -1.52 -2.99
N TYR A 29 -11.06 -1.45 -4.25
CA TYR A 29 -11.47 -2.62 -5.04
C TYR A 29 -10.82 -2.59 -6.42
N ASP A 30 -10.57 -3.75 -7.00
CA ASP A 30 -10.13 -3.89 -8.39
C ASP A 30 -11.30 -3.61 -9.34
N VAL A 31 -11.14 -2.65 -10.24
CA VAL A 31 -12.22 -2.21 -11.15
C VAL A 31 -12.61 -3.26 -12.19
N GLN A 32 -11.78 -4.28 -12.43
CA GLN A 32 -12.06 -5.34 -13.39
C GLN A 32 -12.75 -6.53 -12.73
N THR A 33 -12.35 -6.88 -11.50
CA THR A 33 -12.80 -8.12 -10.83
C THR A 33 -13.73 -7.90 -9.65
N ASN A 34 -13.86 -6.67 -9.15
CA ASN A 34 -14.49 -6.32 -7.87
C ASN A 34 -13.88 -7.01 -6.65
N GLU A 35 -12.66 -7.55 -6.76
CA GLU A 35 -11.92 -8.06 -5.60
C GLU A 35 -11.59 -6.89 -4.66
N GLU A 36 -11.85 -7.06 -3.37
CA GLU A 36 -11.67 -6.04 -2.34
C GLU A 36 -10.29 -6.14 -1.70
N PHE A 37 -9.67 -4.98 -1.43
CA PHE A 37 -8.33 -4.88 -0.90
C PHE A 37 -8.25 -3.88 0.24
N TRP A 38 -7.43 -4.21 1.23
CA TRP A 38 -6.91 -3.26 2.19
C TRP A 38 -5.52 -2.79 1.74
N VAL A 39 -5.42 -1.53 1.31
CA VAL A 39 -4.17 -0.90 0.88
C VAL A 39 -3.81 0.20 1.88
N SER A 40 -2.62 0.11 2.45
CA SER A 40 -2.02 1.16 3.29
C SER A 40 -0.56 1.36 2.95
N GLY A 41 0.00 2.49 3.35
CA GLY A 41 1.46 2.64 3.33
C GLY A 41 2.12 1.73 4.37
N PRO A 42 3.39 1.37 4.18
CA PRO A 42 4.13 0.56 5.15
C PRO A 42 4.27 1.30 6.48
N LYS A 43 4.34 0.54 7.57
CA LYS A 43 4.53 1.05 8.93
C LYS A 43 5.89 0.63 9.47
N ARG A 44 6.53 1.54 10.20
CA ARG A 44 7.85 1.27 10.82
C ARG A 44 7.78 0.22 11.92
N ASP A 45 6.64 0.15 12.62
CA ASP A 45 6.37 -0.86 13.64
C ASP A 45 5.98 -2.23 13.06
N ARG A 46 5.92 -2.35 11.73
CA ARG A 46 5.56 -3.56 10.97
C ARG A 46 4.18 -4.13 11.31
N THR A 47 3.27 -3.33 11.87
CA THR A 47 1.87 -3.72 12.10
C THR A 47 1.02 -3.61 10.82
N ASP A 48 1.63 -3.90 9.68
CA ASP A 48 1.03 -3.78 8.35
C ASP A 48 0.01 -4.89 8.07
N THR A 49 0.09 -6.02 8.78
CA THR A 49 -0.83 -7.14 8.59
C THR A 49 -1.94 -7.18 9.62
N ARG A 50 -3.04 -7.84 9.24
CA ARG A 50 -4.29 -7.87 10.00
C ARG A 50 -4.17 -8.47 11.41
N TYR A 51 -3.23 -9.40 11.61
CA TYR A 51 -3.11 -10.18 12.85
C TYR A 51 -1.86 -9.83 13.68
N GLY A 52 -1.29 -8.64 13.45
CA GLY A 52 -0.11 -8.15 14.18
C GLY A 52 1.14 -8.11 13.31
N PRO A 53 2.33 -7.93 13.89
CA PRO A 53 3.55 -7.87 13.12
C PRO A 53 3.85 -9.23 12.46
N SER A 54 4.01 -9.24 11.15
CA SER A 54 4.56 -10.37 10.41
C SER A 54 5.56 -9.87 9.38
N ASN A 55 6.37 -10.77 8.82
CA ASN A 55 7.29 -10.40 7.75
C ASN A 55 6.48 -10.25 6.45
N PRO A 56 6.30 -9.03 5.88
CA PRO A 56 5.63 -8.89 4.61
C PRO A 56 6.48 -9.48 3.50
N GLU A 57 5.84 -9.89 2.42
CA GLU A 57 6.52 -10.05 1.14
C GLU A 57 6.84 -8.66 0.60
N ILE A 58 8.08 -8.47 0.15
CA ILE A 58 8.58 -7.19 -0.35
C ILE A 58 9.09 -7.45 -1.76
N GLU A 59 8.55 -6.69 -2.72
CA GLU A 59 9.03 -6.73 -4.10
C GLU A 59 10.54 -6.45 -4.15
N PRO A 60 11.33 -7.20 -4.94
CA PRO A 60 12.79 -7.08 -4.96
C PRO A 60 13.31 -5.65 -5.16
N GLU A 61 12.62 -4.85 -6.00
CA GLU A 61 12.96 -3.44 -6.25
C GLU A 61 12.62 -2.51 -5.08
N ALA A 62 11.72 -2.92 -4.19
CA ALA A 62 11.29 -2.13 -3.04
C ALA A 62 12.14 -2.40 -1.79
N VAL A 63 12.96 -3.45 -1.77
CA VAL A 63 13.76 -3.88 -0.61
C VAL A 63 14.60 -2.73 -0.04
N GLU A 64 15.42 -2.09 -0.86
CA GLU A 64 16.31 -1.01 -0.40
C GLU A 64 15.52 0.18 0.17
N THR A 65 14.48 0.61 -0.54
CA THR A 65 13.62 1.74 -0.11
C THR A 65 12.88 1.42 1.18
N TYR A 66 12.37 0.19 1.33
CA TYR A 66 11.68 -0.25 2.53
C TYR A 66 12.61 -0.32 3.73
N HIS A 67 13.83 -0.84 3.58
CA HIS A 67 14.82 -0.85 4.65
C HIS A 67 15.20 0.56 5.10
N ALA A 68 15.49 1.46 4.16
CA ALA A 68 15.77 2.86 4.49
C ALA A 68 14.59 3.53 5.22
N PHE A 69 13.35 3.23 4.81
CA PHE A 69 12.15 3.71 5.49
C PHE A 69 12.07 3.22 6.94
N LEU A 70 12.38 1.94 7.20
CA LEU A 70 12.44 1.42 8.57
C LEU A 70 13.48 2.16 9.43
N GLU A 71 14.60 2.56 8.83
CA GLU A 71 15.70 3.25 9.53
C GLU A 71 15.47 4.74 9.79
N GLY A 72 14.61 5.42 9.03
CA GLY A 72 14.54 6.89 9.15
C GLY A 72 14.02 7.60 7.93
N ALA A 73 14.24 7.04 6.74
CA ALA A 73 13.99 7.75 5.50
C ALA A 73 12.49 8.02 5.28
N PRO A 74 12.14 9.15 4.62
CA PRO A 74 10.80 9.37 4.13
C PRO A 74 10.47 8.38 3.00
N LEU A 75 9.18 8.06 2.82
CA LEU A 75 8.74 7.32 1.64
C LEU A 75 8.71 8.27 0.43
N PRO A 76 9.25 7.86 -0.73
CA PRO A 76 9.16 8.63 -1.96
C PRO A 76 7.70 8.94 -2.33
N GLY A 77 7.39 10.20 -2.65
CA GLY A 77 6.04 10.63 -3.03
C GLY A 77 5.08 10.79 -1.85
N ARG A 78 5.54 10.48 -0.63
CA ARG A 78 4.79 10.67 0.61
C ARG A 78 5.62 11.42 1.65
N GLU A 79 6.54 12.27 1.19
CA GLU A 79 7.47 13.02 2.04
C GLU A 79 6.79 13.87 3.12
N ASN A 80 5.52 14.24 2.95
CA ASN A 80 4.77 15.08 3.90
C ASN A 80 3.65 14.35 4.67
N GLY A 81 3.50 13.02 4.51
CA GLY A 81 2.49 12.20 5.21
C GLY A 81 1.14 12.10 4.50
#